data_AF-A0A7S8CCC0-F1
#
_entry.id   AF-A0A7S8CCC0-F1
#
_cell.length_a   1.000
_cell.length_b   1.000
_cell.length_c   1.000
_cell.angle_alpha   90.00
_cell.angle_beta   90.00
_cell.angle_gamma   90.00
#
_symmetry.space_group_name_H-M   'P 1'
#
loop_
_entity.id
_entity.type
_entity.pdbx_description
1 polymer ?
#
loop_
_entity_poly.entity_id
_entity_poly.type
_entity_poly.pdbx_seq_one_letter_code
_entity_poly.pdbx_strand_id
1 'polypeptide(L)'
;MPMYTSNQIAEILQKLQYIQHCIEEGTHKENSAIIHVITEEIIVFIRNYDFMYHAEYALERNMLHLDHYRNLANQEKARLLSDLEELQRELNKKEPNLKRSLVLVTGMIETELYKDSVQKKINKWMNLSRVPDRQFKLYTNN
;
A
#
# COMPACT_ATOMS: atom_id res chain seq x y z
N MET A 1 -13.25 5.92 -17.34
CA MET A 1 -12.45 5.42 -16.19
C MET A 1 -11.24 6.33 -16.04
N PRO A 2 -11.07 7.03 -14.91
CA PRO A 2 -9.87 7.82 -14.70
C PRO A 2 -8.67 6.87 -14.54
N MET A 3 -7.66 7.03 -15.41
CA MET A 3 -6.36 6.38 -15.24
C MET A 3 -5.63 7.10 -14.11
N TYR A 4 -5.40 6.42 -13.00
CA TYR A 4 -4.58 6.95 -11.92
C TYR A 4 -3.09 6.86 -12.31
N THR A 5 -2.39 7.99 -12.34
CA THR A 5 -0.98 8.11 -12.75
C THR A 5 -0.04 7.98 -11.54
N SER A 6 1.21 7.57 -11.76
CA SER A 6 2.28 7.41 -10.75
C SER A 6 2.46 8.58 -9.77
N ASN A 7 1.95 9.76 -10.10
CA ASN A 7 2.01 10.95 -9.25
C ASN A 7 1.16 10.82 -7.96
N GLN A 8 0.04 10.10 -8.01
CA GLN A 8 -0.90 10.02 -6.87
C GLN A 8 -0.37 9.15 -5.73
N ILE A 9 0.39 8.09 -6.04
CA ILE A 9 1.03 7.26 -5.01
C ILE A 9 2.10 8.06 -4.28
N ALA A 10 2.87 8.88 -5.00
CA ALA A 10 3.85 9.77 -4.38
C ALA A 10 3.17 10.78 -3.44
N GLU A 11 2.04 11.37 -3.84
CA GLU A 11 1.24 12.26 -2.98
C GLU A 11 0.74 11.56 -1.71
N ILE A 12 0.27 10.31 -1.82
CA ILE A 12 -0.18 9.52 -0.66
C ILE A 12 0.99 9.21 0.29
N LEU A 13 2.16 8.87 -0.25
CA LEU A 13 3.35 8.64 0.57
C LEU A 13 3.80 9.92 1.29
N GLN A 14 3.74 11.08 0.63
CA GLN A 14 4.02 12.37 1.27
C GLN A 14 3.03 12.68 2.41
N LYS A 15 1.75 12.35 2.22
CA LYS A 15 0.73 12.48 3.28
C LYS A 15 1.03 11.56 4.47
N LEU A 16 1.46 10.32 4.24
CA LEU A 16 1.89 9.42 5.32
C LEU A 16 3.16 9.92 6.01
N GLN A 17 4.12 10.48 5.27
CA GLN A 17 5.33 11.10 5.83
C GLN A 17 4.99 12.31 6.71
N TYR A 18 4.00 13.11 6.34
CA TYR A 18 3.50 14.19 7.19
C TYR A 18 2.94 13.65 8.52
N ILE A 19 2.12 12.59 8.47
CA ILE A 19 1.59 11.95 9.69
C ILE A 19 2.76 11.42 10.55
N GLN A 20 3.73 10.74 9.93
CA GLN A 20 4.93 10.25 10.61
C GLN A 20 5.66 11.39 11.33
N HIS A 21 5.91 12.50 10.64
CA HIS A 21 6.57 13.66 11.19
C HIS A 21 5.81 14.26 12.38
N CYS A 22 4.47 14.37 12.30
CA CYS A 22 3.67 14.83 13.43
C CYS A 22 3.74 13.91 14.66
N ILE A 23 3.89 12.60 14.46
CA ILE A 23 4.08 11.63 15.55
C ILE A 23 5.47 11.80 16.18
N GLU A 24 6.51 11.90 15.34
CA GLU A 24 7.91 12.02 15.78
C GLU A 24 8.19 13.33 16.53
N GLU A 25 7.65 14.46 16.04
CA GLU A 25 7.77 15.77 16.68
C GLU A 25 6.80 15.97 17.86
N GLY A 26 5.91 14.99 18.11
CA GLY A 26 4.91 15.08 19.17
C GLY A 26 3.75 16.03 18.88
N THR A 27 3.66 16.61 17.68
CA THR A 27 2.65 17.60 17.28
C THR A 27 1.32 17.00 16.77
N HIS A 28 1.15 15.68 16.88
CA HIS A 28 -0.02 14.95 16.42
C HIS A 28 -1.34 15.39 17.07
N LYS A 29 -1.32 15.92 18.31
CA LYS A 29 -2.55 16.37 18.99
C LYS A 29 -3.04 17.71 18.44
N GLU A 30 -2.12 18.65 18.25
CA GLU A 30 -2.41 19.95 17.62
C GLU A 30 -2.92 19.77 16.20
N ASN A 31 -2.37 18.79 15.47
CA ASN A 31 -2.73 18.48 14.09
C ASN A 31 -3.79 17.38 13.96
N SER A 32 -4.47 16.99 15.05
CA SER A 32 -5.37 15.83 15.06
C SER A 32 -6.48 15.89 14.00
N ALA A 33 -7.11 17.06 13.82
CA ALA A 33 -8.13 17.26 12.80
C ALA A 33 -7.57 17.08 11.37
N ILE A 34 -6.37 17.60 11.11
CA ILE A 34 -5.69 17.49 9.81
C ILE A 34 -5.31 16.03 9.54
N ILE A 35 -4.71 15.36 10.52
CA ILE A 35 -4.34 13.94 10.44
C ILE A 35 -5.56 13.06 10.18
N HIS A 36 -6.69 13.36 10.84
CA HIS A 36 -7.94 12.62 10.61
C HIS A 36 -8.41 12.74 9.17
N VAL A 37 -8.46 13.97 8.63
CA VAL A 37 -8.84 14.23 7.23
C VAL A 37 -7.89 13.53 6.27
N ILE A 38 -6.57 13.67 6.47
CA ILE A 38 -5.56 13.03 5.63
C ILE A 38 -5.75 11.51 5.63
N THR A 39 -5.92 10.90 6.79
CA THR A 39 -6.09 9.44 6.88
C THR A 39 -7.36 8.96 6.18
N GLU A 40 -8.48 9.67 6.32
CA GLU A 40 -9.73 9.39 5.57
C GLU A 40 -9.53 9.49 4.06
N GLU A 41 -8.87 10.55 3.59
CA GLU A 41 -8.57 10.72 2.16
C GLU A 41 -7.74 9.56 1.62
N ILE A 42 -6.73 9.11 2.38
CA ILE A 42 -5.91 7.96 1.99
C ILE A 42 -6.77 6.70 1.93
N ILE A 43 -7.60 6.42 2.95
CA ILE A 43 -8.48 5.24 2.96
C ILE A 43 -9.40 5.23 1.74
N VAL A 44 -10.08 6.35 1.46
CA VAL A 44 -10.98 6.48 0.30
C VAL A 44 -10.22 6.30 -1.01
N PHE A 45 -9.01 6.87 -1.13
CA PHE A 45 -8.16 6.67 -2.30
C PHE A 45 -7.82 5.19 -2.47
N ILE A 46 -7.29 4.53 -1.44
CA ILE A 46 -6.86 3.13 -1.52
C ILE A 46 -8.02 2.19 -1.85
N ARG A 47 -9.22 2.42 -1.30
CA ARG A 47 -10.40 1.61 -1.64
C ARG A 47 -10.66 1.61 -3.15
N ASN A 48 -10.57 2.77 -3.79
CA ASN A 48 -10.87 2.96 -5.20
C ASN A 48 -9.67 2.78 -6.14
N TYR A 49 -8.46 2.65 -5.60
CA TYR A 49 -7.23 2.55 -6.39
C TYR A 49 -6.90 1.09 -6.70
N ASP A 50 -6.56 0.84 -7.97
CA ASP A 50 -6.06 -0.46 -8.41
C ASP A 50 -4.54 -0.46 -8.48
N PHE A 51 -3.93 -1.32 -7.67
CA PHE A 51 -2.49 -1.49 -7.71
C PHE A 51 -2.08 -2.28 -8.96
N MET A 52 -1.16 -1.70 -9.71
CA MET A 52 -0.58 -2.30 -10.91
C MET A 52 0.73 -3.00 -10.53
N TYR A 53 0.82 -4.28 -10.87
CA TYR A 53 2.05 -5.07 -10.70
C TYR A 53 2.57 -5.51 -12.06
N HIS A 54 3.91 -5.56 -12.17
CA HIS A 54 4.59 -6.02 -13.36
C HIS A 54 4.98 -7.49 -13.18
N ALA A 55 4.70 -8.30 -14.18
CA ALA A 55 5.16 -9.68 -14.16
C ALA A 55 5.44 -10.17 -15.59
N GLU A 56 6.60 -10.78 -15.74
CA GLU A 56 7.08 -11.35 -17.00
C GLU A 56 6.84 -12.86 -17.00
N TYR A 57 6.13 -13.34 -18.03
CA TYR A 57 5.89 -14.77 -18.19
C TYR A 57 6.09 -15.24 -19.63
N ALA A 58 6.76 -16.39 -19.78
CA ALA A 58 7.05 -17.00 -21.07
C ALA A 58 6.01 -18.04 -21.55
N LEU A 59 5.19 -18.64 -20.65
CA LEU A 59 4.34 -19.80 -20.97
C LEU A 59 2.96 -19.75 -20.30
N GLU A 60 1.92 -20.29 -20.97
CA GLU A 60 0.52 -20.36 -20.46
C GLU A 60 0.38 -21.06 -19.11
N ARG A 61 1.22 -22.07 -18.81
CA ARG A 61 1.23 -22.74 -17.49
C ARG A 61 1.55 -21.80 -16.32
N ASN A 62 2.15 -20.64 -16.61
CA ASN A 62 2.44 -19.60 -15.63
C ASN A 62 1.20 -18.77 -15.29
N MET A 63 0.10 -18.89 -16.07
CA MET A 63 -1.17 -18.21 -15.79
C MET A 63 -1.83 -18.72 -14.51
N LEU A 64 -1.60 -19.97 -14.09
CA LEU A 64 -2.09 -20.50 -12.80
C LEU A 64 -1.52 -19.74 -11.59
N HIS A 65 -0.37 -19.09 -11.74
CA HIS A 65 0.22 -18.26 -10.69
C HIS A 65 -0.36 -16.83 -10.67
N LEU A 66 -1.04 -16.39 -11.74
CA LEU A 66 -1.66 -15.07 -11.78
C LEU A 66 -2.77 -14.94 -10.75
N ASP A 67 -3.61 -15.97 -10.61
CA ASP A 67 -4.67 -15.96 -9.61
C ASP A 67 -4.09 -15.96 -8.19
N HIS A 68 -2.96 -16.65 -7.97
CA HIS A 68 -2.23 -16.58 -6.71
C HIS A 68 -1.71 -15.17 -6.43
N TYR A 69 -1.09 -14.49 -7.41
CA TYR A 69 -0.61 -13.13 -7.25
C TYR A 69 -1.74 -12.10 -7.11
N ARG A 70 -2.86 -12.29 -7.81
CA ARG A 70 -4.07 -11.47 -7.63
C ARG A 70 -4.60 -11.61 -6.21
N ASN A 71 -4.70 -12.83 -5.70
CA ASN A 71 -5.12 -13.08 -4.32
C ASN A 71 -4.17 -12.44 -3.32
N LEU A 72 -2.86 -12.56 -3.54
CA LEU A 72 -1.86 -11.90 -2.70
C LEU A 72 -1.99 -10.37 -2.74
N ALA A 73 -2.16 -9.78 -3.93
CA ALA A 73 -2.35 -8.34 -4.08
C ALA A 73 -3.60 -7.86 -3.34
N ASN A 74 -4.71 -8.58 -3.45
CA ASN A 74 -5.93 -8.29 -2.71
C ASN A 74 -5.72 -8.40 -1.19
N GLN A 75 -4.96 -9.40 -0.73
CA GLN A 75 -4.62 -9.55 0.69
C GLN A 75 -3.78 -8.37 1.22
N GLU A 76 -2.75 -7.95 0.49
CA GLU A 76 -1.91 -6.81 0.91
C GLU A 76 -2.69 -5.47 0.82
N LYS A 77 -3.60 -5.30 -0.15
CA LYS A 77 -4.52 -4.15 -0.21
C LYS A 77 -5.48 -4.14 1.00
N ALA A 78 -6.06 -5.28 1.34
CA ALA A 78 -6.92 -5.40 2.51
C ALA A 78 -6.16 -5.12 3.82
N ARG A 79 -4.92 -5.61 3.91
CA ARG A 79 -4.02 -5.31 5.02
C ARG A 79 -3.72 -3.82 5.12
N LEU A 80 -3.38 -3.17 4.01
CA LEU A 80 -3.14 -1.73 3.96
C LEU A 80 -4.34 -0.95 4.51
N LEU A 81 -5.55 -1.29 4.09
CA LEU A 81 -6.77 -0.66 4.59
C LEU A 81 -6.97 -0.90 6.09
N SER A 82 -6.76 -2.12 6.56
CA SER A 82 -6.83 -2.46 7.99
C SER A 82 -5.81 -1.67 8.82
N ASP A 83 -4.58 -1.54 8.32
CA ASP A 83 -3.50 -0.82 9.01
C ASP A 83 -3.75 0.71 9.02
N LEU A 84 -4.37 1.27 7.98
CA LEU A 84 -4.82 2.67 7.93
C LEU A 84 -5.98 2.94 8.92
N GLU A 85 -6.97 2.05 8.96
CA GLU A 85 -8.10 2.13 9.90
C GLU A 85 -7.63 1.96 11.35
N GLU A 86 -6.65 1.08 11.60
CA GLU A 86 -5.99 0.96 12.91
C GLU A 86 -5.24 2.25 13.26
N LEU A 87 -4.42 2.79 12.35
CA LEU A 87 -3.67 4.03 12.56
C LEU A 87 -4.62 5.18 12.95
N GLN A 88 -5.69 5.36 12.20
CA GLN A 88 -6.70 6.39 12.47
C GLN A 88 -7.31 6.21 13.86
N ARG A 89 -7.71 4.98 14.21
CA ARG A 89 -8.29 4.67 15.51
C ARG A 89 -7.31 4.93 16.65
N GLU A 90 -6.05 4.53 16.50
CA GLU A 90 -5.03 4.73 17.55
C GLU A 90 -4.75 6.21 17.79
N LEU A 91 -4.60 7.01 16.74
CA LEU A 91 -4.32 8.45 16.85
C LEU A 91 -5.50 9.25 17.43
N ASN A 92 -6.73 8.75 17.28
CA ASN A 92 -7.94 9.36 17.82
C ASN A 92 -8.22 9.01 19.30
N LYS A 93 -7.42 8.16 19.93
CA LYS A 93 -7.58 7.84 21.36
C LYS A 93 -7.19 9.04 22.23
N LYS A 94 -7.77 9.10 23.44
CA LYS A 94 -7.35 10.05 24.48
C LYS A 94 -5.85 9.91 24.81
N GLU A 95 -5.38 8.67 24.85
CA GLU A 95 -3.97 8.31 25.04
C GLU A 95 -3.53 7.40 23.88
N PRO A 96 -3.02 7.98 22.78
CA PRO A 96 -2.58 7.21 21.61
C PRO A 96 -1.37 6.34 21.89
N ASN A 97 -1.32 5.14 21.29
CA ASN A 97 -0.10 4.35 21.23
C ASN A 97 0.79 4.83 20.07
N LEU A 98 1.62 5.84 20.33
CA LEU A 98 2.47 6.46 19.31
C LEU A 98 3.50 5.50 18.72
N LYS A 99 4.04 4.59 19.54
CA LYS A 99 4.99 3.57 19.07
C LYS A 99 4.34 2.65 18.04
N ARG A 100 3.11 2.18 18.29
CA ARG A 100 2.36 1.36 17.34
C ARG A 100 2.01 2.14 16.08
N SER A 101 1.56 3.38 16.24
CA SER A 101 1.21 4.27 15.13
C SER A 101 2.40 4.51 14.20
N LEU A 102 3.59 4.72 14.78
CA LEU A 102 4.83 4.88 14.03
C LEU A 102 5.20 3.60 13.27
N VAL A 103 5.12 2.43 13.92
CA VAL A 103 5.37 1.14 13.24
C VAL A 103 4.46 0.94 12.03
N LEU A 104 3.17 1.29 12.15
CA LEU A 104 2.22 1.19 11.05
C LEU A 104 2.60 2.14 9.90
N VAL A 105 2.80 3.43 10.18
CA VAL A 105 3.07 4.43 9.15
C VAL A 105 4.39 4.18 8.44
N THR A 106 5.45 3.84 9.18
CA THR A 106 6.76 3.51 8.62
C THR A 106 6.68 2.27 7.76
N GLY A 107 5.97 1.23 8.21
CA GLY A 107 5.77 0.01 7.42
C GLY A 107 5.06 0.27 6.09
N MET A 108 4.04 1.14 6.07
CA MET A 108 3.35 1.54 4.84
C MET A 108 4.26 2.36 3.90
N ILE A 109 5.11 3.24 4.44
CA ILE A 109 6.03 4.06 3.64
C ILE A 109 7.15 3.20 3.02
N GLU A 110 7.84 2.42 3.84
CA GLU A 110 9.01 1.62 3.43
C GLU A 110 8.68 0.53 2.40
N THR A 111 7.42 0.12 2.33
CA THR A 111 6.95 -0.93 1.42
C THR A 111 6.18 -0.39 0.22
N GLU A 112 6.19 0.93 0.02
CA GLU A 112 5.40 1.61 -1.01
C GLU A 112 3.93 1.16 -0.97
N LEU A 113 3.30 1.27 0.20
CA LEU A 113 1.93 0.85 0.47
C LEU A 113 1.72 -0.68 0.32
N TYR A 114 2.68 -1.47 0.82
CA TYR A 114 2.75 -2.94 0.68
C TYR A 114 2.85 -3.47 -0.75
N LYS A 115 2.95 -2.60 -1.76
CA LYS A 115 3.13 -2.98 -3.17
C LYS A 115 4.44 -3.74 -3.38
N ASP A 116 5.51 -3.31 -2.71
CA ASP A 116 6.82 -3.97 -2.80
C ASP A 116 6.78 -5.42 -2.33
N SER A 117 5.97 -5.72 -1.31
CA SER A 117 5.83 -7.08 -0.79
C SER A 117 5.32 -8.05 -1.85
N VAL A 118 4.33 -7.61 -2.64
CA VAL A 118 3.76 -8.38 -3.74
C VAL A 118 4.76 -8.49 -4.89
N GLN A 119 5.37 -7.37 -5.30
CA GLN A 119 6.33 -7.34 -6.41
C GLN A 119 7.55 -8.21 -6.12
N LYS A 120 8.06 -8.24 -4.89
CA LYS A 120 9.16 -9.13 -4.47
C LYS A 120 8.78 -10.61 -4.61
N LYS A 121 7.55 -11.01 -4.26
CA LYS A 121 7.10 -12.40 -4.42
C LYS A 121 6.95 -12.79 -5.90
N ILE A 122 6.48 -11.87 -6.74
CA ILE A 122 6.45 -12.05 -8.20
C ILE A 122 7.89 -12.25 -8.71
N ASN A 123 8.81 -11.34 -8.40
CA ASN A 123 10.20 -11.37 -8.87
C ASN A 123 10.96 -12.63 -8.43
N LYS A 124 10.77 -13.10 -7.20
CA LYS A 124 11.43 -14.31 -6.69
C LYS A 124 11.08 -15.54 -7.54
N TRP A 125 9.85 -15.63 -7.99
CA TRP A 125 9.42 -16.72 -8.84
C TRP A 125 9.95 -16.58 -10.28
N MET A 126 10.04 -15.34 -10.80
CA MET A 126 10.62 -15.08 -12.11
C MET A 126 12.09 -15.50 -12.21
N ASN A 127 12.91 -15.28 -11.18
CA ASN A 127 14.32 -15.70 -11.18
C ASN A 127 14.52 -17.23 -11.32
N LEU A 128 13.48 -18.03 -11.08
CA LEU A 128 13.51 -19.49 -11.28
C LEU A 128 13.17 -19.89 -12.73
N SER A 129 12.63 -18.96 -13.52
CA SER A 129 12.17 -19.16 -14.88
C SER A 129 13.00 -18.27 -15.81
N ARG A 130 14.09 -18.77 -16.40
CA ARG A 130 14.73 -18.06 -17.52
C ARG A 130 13.69 -17.82 -18.63
N VAL A 131 13.88 -16.80 -19.46
CA VAL A 131 13.17 -16.39 -20.71
C VAL A 131 12.18 -15.17 -20.60
N PRO A 132 11.83 -14.48 -21.71
CA PRO A 132 12.15 -13.07 -22.02
C PRO A 132 10.96 -12.09 -21.92
N ASP A 133 11.25 -10.79 -22.02
CA ASP A 133 10.36 -9.61 -21.93
C ASP A 133 8.92 -9.83 -22.50
N ARG A 134 7.95 -10.05 -21.60
CA ARG A 134 6.52 -9.84 -21.89
C ARG A 134 5.84 -9.22 -20.69
N GLN A 135 5.28 -8.01 -20.84
CA GLN A 135 4.70 -7.24 -19.74
C GLN A 135 3.20 -7.49 -19.62
N PHE A 136 2.68 -7.66 -18.41
CA PHE A 136 1.24 -7.74 -18.16
C PHE A 136 0.84 -6.96 -16.91
N LYS A 137 -0.41 -6.49 -16.93
CA LYS A 137 -1.04 -5.69 -15.87
C LYS A 137 -1.90 -6.59 -14.99
N LEU A 138 -1.52 -6.74 -13.72
CA LEU A 138 -2.38 -7.35 -12.71
C LEU A 138 -3.27 -6.27 -12.10
N TYR A 139 -4.59 -6.50 -12.11
CA TYR A 139 -5.59 -5.67 -11.45
C TYR A 139 -6.03 -6.32 -10.15
N THR A 140 -6.16 -5.52 -9.08
CA THR A 140 -6.92 -5.90 -7.89
C THR A 140 -8.41 -5.78 -8.18
N ASN A 141 -9.25 -6.66 -7.63
CA ASN A 141 -10.71 -6.52 -7.74
C ASN A 141 -11.26 -5.85 -6.47
N ASN A 142 -12.28 -5.02 -6.65
CA ASN A 142 -13.10 -4.44 -5.57
C ASN A 142 -13.92 -5.49 -4.82
#